data_AF-A0A0L7LAL4-F1
#
_entry.id   AF-A0A0L7LAL4-F1
#
_cell.length_a   1.000
_cell.length_b   1.000
_cell.length_c   1.000
_cell.angle_alpha   90.00
_cell.angle_beta   90.00
_cell.angle_gamma   90.00
#
_symmetry.space_group_name_H-M   'P 1'
#
loop_
_entity.id
_entity.type
_entity.pdbx_description
1 polymer ?
#
loop_
_entity_poly.entity_id
_entity_poly.type
_entity_poly.pdbx_seq_one_letter_code
_entity_poly.pdbx_strand_id
1 'polypeptide(L)'
;APQLPFEDIIAAANLGNWDKVQSLLSSKFGTAGWQPVPLGNVRSLKPVKGGHVYGESEYTFQSSSDQNGQKTEQSAGHKIINNDGDVKEFDFKPKFEQNPFFKLS
;
A
#
# COMPACT_ATOMS: atom_id res chain seq x y z
N ALA A 1 -20.43 11.41 12.42
CA ALA A 1 -19.69 10.40 11.62
C ALA A 1 -20.70 9.60 10.80
N PRO A 2 -20.41 9.22 9.54
CA PRO A 2 -21.28 8.31 8.81
C PRO A 2 -21.34 6.96 9.55
N GLN A 3 -22.54 6.49 9.84
CA GLN A 3 -22.77 5.24 10.56
C GLN A 3 -22.63 4.07 9.57
N LEU A 4 -21.69 3.16 9.84
CA LEU A 4 -21.50 1.97 9.01
C LEU A 4 -22.71 1.05 9.14
N PRO A 5 -23.23 0.46 8.04
CA PRO A 5 -24.29 -0.53 8.11
C PRO A 5 -23.69 -1.89 8.51
N PHE A 6 -23.13 -1.94 9.73
CA PHE A 6 -22.34 -3.06 10.23
C PHE A 6 -23.15 -4.36 10.20
N GLU A 7 -24.45 -4.26 10.51
CA GLU A 7 -25.40 -5.36 10.46
C GLU A 7 -25.57 -5.93 9.03
N ASP A 8 -25.63 -5.08 8.01
CA ASP A 8 -25.82 -5.52 6.63
C ASP A 8 -24.57 -6.19 6.05
N ILE A 9 -23.38 -5.75 6.51
CA ILE A 9 -22.09 -6.35 6.15
C ILE A 9 -21.97 -7.74 6.78
N ILE A 10 -22.28 -7.86 8.08
CA ILE A 10 -22.25 -9.14 8.80
C ILE A 10 -23.27 -10.12 8.19
N ALA A 11 -24.49 -9.66 7.90
CA ALA A 11 -25.50 -10.49 7.26
C ALA A 11 -25.07 -11.00 5.88
N ALA A 12 -24.46 -10.14 5.05
CA ALA A 12 -23.95 -10.54 3.74
C ALA A 12 -22.78 -11.53 3.84
N ALA A 13 -21.87 -11.34 4.80
CA ALA A 13 -20.75 -12.25 5.04
C ALA A 13 -21.21 -13.63 5.53
N ASN A 14 -22.18 -13.68 6.44
CA ASN A 14 -22.76 -14.94 6.94
C ASN A 14 -23.48 -15.74 5.83
N LEU A 15 -23.95 -15.06 4.78
CA LEU A 15 -24.56 -15.67 3.60
C LEU A 15 -23.54 -15.98 2.48
N GLY A 16 -22.25 -15.71 2.69
CA GLY A 16 -21.19 -15.90 1.70
C GLY A 16 -21.26 -14.97 0.49
N ASN A 17 -22.04 -13.89 0.57
CA ASN A 17 -22.25 -12.96 -0.53
C ASN A 17 -21.18 -11.86 -0.54
N TRP A 18 -19.98 -12.23 -0.99
CA TRP A 18 -18.80 -11.36 -0.98
C TRP A 18 -18.92 -10.16 -1.93
N ASP A 19 -19.63 -10.29 -3.05
CA ASP A 19 -19.91 -9.18 -3.96
C ASP A 19 -20.72 -8.07 -3.26
N LYS A 20 -21.72 -8.47 -2.46
CA LYS A 20 -22.52 -7.54 -1.65
C LYS A 20 -21.70 -6.92 -0.53
N VAL A 21 -20.82 -7.68 0.13
CA VAL A 21 -19.87 -7.15 1.14
C VAL A 21 -18.99 -6.07 0.51
N GLN A 22 -18.38 -6.37 -0.64
CA GLN A 22 -17.51 -5.44 -1.36
C GLN A 22 -18.26 -4.17 -1.79
N SER A 23 -19.50 -4.31 -2.28
CA SER A 23 -20.34 -3.17 -2.65
C SER A 23 -20.70 -2.29 -1.43
N LEU A 24 -21.04 -2.89 -0.28
CA LEU A 24 -21.39 -2.16 0.93
C LEU A 24 -20.19 -1.39 1.49
N LEU A 25 -19.00 -2.00 1.48
CA LEU A 25 -17.76 -1.33 1.85
C LEU A 25 -17.43 -0.21 0.85
N SER A 26 -17.42 -0.49 -0.45
CA SER A 26 -17.04 0.47 -1.48
C SER A 26 -18.00 1.66 -1.59
N SER A 27 -19.29 1.47 -1.34
CA SER A 27 -20.29 2.55 -1.37
C SER A 27 -20.14 3.56 -0.23
N LYS A 28 -19.51 3.17 0.89
CA LYS A 28 -19.23 4.04 2.04
C LYS A 28 -17.80 4.57 2.06
N PHE A 29 -16.84 3.76 1.58
CA PHE A 29 -15.45 4.14 1.38
C PHE A 29 -15.19 4.63 -0.05
N GLY A 30 -16.20 5.24 -0.68
CA GLY A 30 -16.09 5.78 -2.04
C GLY A 30 -14.74 6.47 -2.23
N THR A 31 -14.16 6.31 -3.41
CA THR A 31 -12.81 6.78 -3.82
C THR A 31 -12.50 8.25 -3.49
N ALA A 32 -13.47 9.00 -3.00
CA ALA A 32 -13.35 10.31 -2.36
C ALA A 32 -12.39 10.37 -1.14
N GLY A 33 -12.08 9.24 -0.47
CA GLY A 33 -11.12 9.21 0.64
C GLY A 33 -9.71 8.71 0.27
N TRP A 34 -9.60 8.03 -0.86
CA TRP A 34 -8.34 7.55 -1.45
C TRP A 34 -8.00 8.39 -2.69
N GLN A 35 -8.26 9.69 -2.62
CA GLN A 35 -7.55 10.57 -3.54
C GLN A 35 -6.08 10.45 -3.15
N PRO A 36 -5.18 10.03 -4.06
CA PRO A 36 -3.77 10.26 -3.80
C PRO A 36 -3.67 11.74 -3.46
N VAL A 37 -3.24 12.04 -2.23
CA VAL A 37 -2.77 13.38 -1.89
C VAL A 37 -1.89 13.78 -3.07
N PRO A 38 -1.96 15.00 -3.64
CA PRO A 38 -0.95 15.45 -4.57
C PRO A 38 0.35 15.57 -3.76
N LEU A 39 0.95 14.41 -3.47
CA LEU A 39 2.31 14.23 -3.05
C LEU A 39 3.07 14.92 -4.16
N GLY A 40 3.77 16.01 -3.84
CA GLY A 40 4.75 16.56 -4.75
C GLY A 40 5.54 15.38 -5.31
N ASN A 41 5.43 15.15 -6.62
CA ASN A 41 6.00 13.98 -7.24
C ASN A 41 7.52 14.11 -7.06
N VAL A 42 8.18 13.12 -6.44
CA VAL A 42 9.64 13.15 -6.25
C VAL A 42 10.35 13.40 -7.59
N ARG A 43 9.80 12.87 -8.69
CA ARG A 43 10.30 13.12 -10.06
C ARG A 43 10.24 14.59 -10.49
N SER A 44 9.36 15.38 -9.89
CA SER A 44 9.11 16.79 -10.23
C SER A 44 9.93 17.79 -9.41
N LEU A 45 10.67 17.33 -8.39
CA LEU A 45 11.54 18.18 -7.60
C LEU A 45 12.63 18.80 -8.47
N LYS A 46 12.81 20.11 -8.34
CA LYS A 46 13.85 20.88 -9.04
C LYS A 46 14.59 21.76 -8.04
N PRO A 47 15.92 21.87 -8.16
CA PRO A 47 16.66 22.83 -7.34
C PRO A 47 16.24 24.25 -7.73
N VAL A 48 16.07 25.12 -6.72
CA VAL A 48 15.97 26.56 -6.94
C VAL A 48 17.36 27.15 -7.20
N LYS A 49 17.45 28.37 -7.75
CA LYS A 49 18.74 29.02 -8.03
C LYS A 49 19.61 29.10 -6.76
N GLY A 50 20.72 28.37 -6.75
CA GLY A 50 21.65 28.30 -5.61
C GLY A 50 21.24 27.35 -4.48
N GLY A 51 20.18 26.55 -4.67
CA GLY A 51 19.73 25.52 -3.73
C GLY A 51 19.95 24.11 -4.27
N HIS A 52 19.86 23.14 -3.37
CA HIS A 52 19.88 21.72 -3.68
C HIS A 52 18.52 21.10 -3.37
N VAL A 53 18.16 20.04 -4.08
CA VAL A 53 16.96 19.25 -3.78
C VAL A 53 17.31 17.76 -3.78
N TYR A 54 16.91 17.09 -2.70
CA TYR A 54 16.93 15.65 -2.61
C TYR A 54 15.54 15.17 -2.22
N GLY A 55 15.04 14.16 -2.92
CA GLY A 55 13.79 13.51 -2.57
C GLY A 55 13.85 12.02 -2.87
N GLU A 56 13.20 11.25 -2.01
CA GLU A 56 13.14 9.79 -2.13
C GLU A 56 11.71 9.34 -1.87
N SER A 57 11.24 8.41 -2.70
CA SER A 57 9.97 7.72 -2.52
C SER A 57 10.19 6.23 -2.69
N GLU A 58 9.70 5.46 -1.74
CA GLU A 58 9.78 4.01 -1.75
C GLU A 58 8.41 3.42 -1.43
N TYR A 59 8.02 2.40 -2.19
CA TYR A 59 6.83 1.60 -1.94
C TYR A 59 7.21 0.13 -1.98
N THR A 60 6.78 -0.64 -0.98
CA THR A 60 7.02 -2.08 -0.89
C THR A 60 5.74 -2.80 -0.52
N PHE A 61 5.52 -3.99 -1.08
CA PHE A 61 4.48 -4.90 -0.61
C PHE A 61 5.04 -6.30 -0.34
N GLN A 62 4.42 -6.98 0.61
CA GLN A 62 4.62 -8.40 0.90
C GLN A 62 3.24 -9.03 1.08
N SER A 63 3.04 -10.19 0.46
CA SER A 63 1.86 -11.01 0.60
C SER A 63 2.30 -12.44 0.90
N SER A 64 1.69 -13.03 1.92
CA SER A 64 1.89 -14.42 2.30
C SER A 64 0.53 -15.08 2.47
N SER A 65 0.40 -16.29 1.93
CA SER A 65 -0.81 -17.11 2.07
C SER A 65 -0.42 -18.54 2.42
N ASP A 66 -1.20 -19.15 3.31
CA ASP A 66 -1.15 -20.58 3.62
C ASP A 66 -2.56 -21.15 3.40
N GLN A 67 -2.70 -22.01 2.40
CA GLN A 67 -3.91 -22.78 2.17
C GLN A 67 -3.58 -24.27 2.25
N ASN A 68 -4.06 -24.93 3.29
CA ASN A 68 -3.87 -26.36 3.53
C ASN A 68 -2.38 -26.79 3.50
N GLY A 69 -1.47 -25.96 4.01
CA GLY A 69 -0.03 -26.23 4.05
C GLY A 69 0.72 -25.87 2.77
N GLN A 70 0.03 -25.37 1.74
CA GLN A 70 0.69 -24.73 0.60
C GLN A 70 0.94 -23.26 0.91
N LYS A 71 2.22 -22.90 0.99
CA LYS A 71 2.66 -21.55 1.26
C LYS A 71 3.02 -20.83 -0.04
N THR A 72 2.43 -19.66 -0.25
CA THR A 72 2.82 -18.75 -1.33
C THR A 72 3.28 -17.43 -0.74
N GLU A 73 4.46 -16.98 -1.16
CA GLU A 73 5.00 -15.68 -0.78
C GLU A 73 5.26 -14.86 -2.03
N GLN A 74 4.84 -13.60 -2.00
CA GLN A 74 5.05 -12.62 -3.06
C GLN A 74 5.53 -11.31 -2.44
N SER A 75 6.51 -10.68 -3.06
CA SER A 75 6.98 -9.36 -2.66
C SER A 75 7.54 -8.58 -3.84
N ALA A 76 7.39 -7.26 -3.78
CA ALA A 76 8.05 -6.34 -4.69
C ALA A 76 8.21 -4.97 -4.02
N GLY A 77 9.14 -4.19 -4.54
CA GLY A 77 9.40 -2.83 -4.14
C GLY A 77 9.70 -1.96 -5.36
N HIS A 78 9.38 -0.68 -5.25
CA HIS A 78 9.63 0.34 -6.23
C HIS A 78 10.23 1.56 -5.55
N LYS A 79 11.30 2.12 -6.13
CA LYS A 79 12.04 3.24 -5.54
C LYS A 79 12.32 4.31 -6.57
N ILE A 80 12.13 5.56 -6.16
CA ILE A 80 12.44 6.76 -6.93
C ILE A 80 13.35 7.64 -6.07
N ILE A 81 14.50 8.04 -6.62
CA ILE A 81 15.43 8.99 -6.02
C ILE A 81 15.57 10.17 -6.99
N ASN A 82 15.38 11.39 -6.51
CA ASN A 82 15.69 12.61 -7.24
C ASN A 82 16.80 13.35 -6.48
N ASN A 83 17.94 13.54 -7.16
CA ASN A 83 19.07 14.30 -6.66
C ASN A 83 19.36 15.46 -7.61
N ASP A 84 19.00 16.68 -7.24
CA ASP A 84 19.17 17.89 -8.04
C ASP A 84 18.56 17.81 -9.46
N GLY A 85 17.49 17.03 -9.62
CA GLY A 85 16.83 16.79 -10.90
C GLY A 85 17.33 15.55 -11.66
N ASP A 86 18.38 14.88 -11.17
CA ASP A 86 18.78 13.55 -11.64
C ASP A 86 17.89 12.49 -10.99
N VAL A 87 17.06 11.84 -11.80
CA VAL A 87 16.04 10.89 -11.32
C VAL A 87 16.48 9.46 -11.61
N LYS A 88 16.57 8.66 -10.55
CA LYS A 88 16.79 7.21 -10.61
C LYS A 88 15.53 6.48 -10.16
N GLU A 89 15.07 5.55 -10.98
CA GLU A 89 13.84 4.79 -10.74
C GLU A 89 14.13 3.31 -10.99
N PHE A 90 13.80 2.46 -10.02
CA PHE A 90 14.06 1.03 -10.12
C PHE A 90 13.14 0.19 -9.24
N ASP A 91 12.90 -1.04 -9.71
CA ASP A 91 12.21 -2.07 -8.96
C ASP A 91 13.23 -2.95 -8.21
N PHE A 92 12.83 -3.43 -7.04
CA PHE A 92 13.66 -4.31 -6.22
C PHE A 92 12.81 -5.37 -5.50
N LYS A 93 13.45 -6.45 -5.05
CA LYS A 93 12.83 -7.39 -4.12
C LYS A 93 13.18 -6.96 -2.69
N PRO A 94 12.21 -6.55 -1.86
CA PRO A 94 12.48 -6.15 -0.49
C PRO A 94 12.99 -7.35 0.31
N LYS A 95 14.03 -7.12 1.12
CA LYS A 95 14.52 -8.09 2.11
C LYS A 95 13.90 -7.72 3.45
N PHE A 96 12.86 -8.45 3.83
CA PHE A 96 12.32 -8.33 5.19
C PHE A 96 13.20 -9.18 6.10
N GLU A 97 14.00 -8.55 6.96
CA GLU A 97 14.70 -9.28 8.00
C GLU A 97 13.64 -9.94 8.90
N GLN A 98 13.59 -11.27 8.88
CA GLN A 98 12.86 -12.02 9.90
C GLN A 98 13.57 -11.74 11.22
N ASN A 99 13.06 -10.79 11.99
CA ASN A 99 13.60 -10.47 13.29
C ASN A 99 13.49 -11.75 14.17
N PRO A 100 14.60 -12.39 14.57
CA PRO A 100 14.57 -13.72 15.20
C PRO A 100 13.95 -13.73 16.61
N PHE A 101 13.52 -12.57 17.11
CA PHE A 101 13.00 -12.38 18.47
C PHE A 101 11.49 -12.63 18.63
N PHE A 102 10.73 -12.87 17.56
CA PHE A 102 9.33 -13.31 17.66
C PHE A 102 9.21 -14.80 17.35
N LYS A 103 9.80 -15.65 18.20
CA LYS A 103 9.24 -16.98 18.44
C LYS A 103 8.09 -16.80 19.43
N LEU A 104 6.84 -16.83 18.94
CA LEU A 104 5.70 -17.09 19.81
C LEU A 104 5.85 -18.52 20.34
N SER A 105 6.23 -18.61 21.62
CA SER A 105 6.09 -19.81 22.45
C SER A 105 4.65 -20.03 22.85
#